data_AF-A0A951PQG2-F1
#
_entry.id   AF-A0A951PQG2-F1
#
_cell.length_a   1.000
_cell.length_b   1.000
_cell.length_c   1.000
_cell.angle_alpha   90.00
_cell.angle_beta   90.00
_cell.angle_gamma   90.00
#
_symmetry.space_group_name_H-M   'P 1'
#
loop_
_entity.id
_entity.type
_entity.pdbx_description
1 polymer ?
#
loop_
_entity_poly.entity_id
_entity_poly.type
_entity_poly.pdbx_seq_one_letter_code
_entity_poly.pdbx_strand_id
1 'polypeptide(L)'
;MTTVSVEEVENYAKAVLAIEQSRQAAYSEIQQIINEEQVPNFSCTQADTIYALPGNVRDIAVNYCERAKDIGETQGLTMTQFNAITVTAQSDSELLKRIQNELVRLQ
;
A
#
# COMPACT_ATOMS: atom_id res chain seq x y z
N MET A 1 -0.13 -24.69 2.48
CA MET A 1 0.49 -23.35 2.41
C MET A 1 0.91 -23.15 0.97
N THR A 2 0.33 -22.17 0.28
CA THR A 2 0.74 -21.80 -1.07
C THR A 2 1.98 -20.94 -0.92
N THR A 3 3.12 -21.43 -1.40
CA THR A 3 4.39 -20.68 -1.35
C THR A 3 4.30 -19.48 -2.30
N VAL A 4 4.56 -18.27 -1.81
CA VAL A 4 4.65 -17.08 -2.67
C VAL A 4 5.84 -17.25 -3.62
N SER A 5 5.59 -17.16 -4.92
CA SER A 5 6.59 -17.35 -5.98
C SER A 5 7.63 -16.22 -6.02
N VAL A 6 8.70 -16.41 -6.79
CA VAL A 6 9.72 -15.37 -7.00
C VAL A 6 9.11 -14.17 -7.74
N GLU A 7 8.35 -14.43 -8.81
CA GLU A 7 7.66 -13.40 -9.59
C GLU A 7 6.68 -12.59 -8.73
N GLU A 8 5.90 -13.23 -7.87
CA GLU A 8 5.01 -12.53 -6.94
C GLU A 8 5.76 -11.64 -5.95
N VAL A 9 6.95 -12.05 -5.49
CA VAL A 9 7.79 -11.20 -4.64
C VAL A 9 8.32 -9.99 -5.41
N GLU A 10 8.81 -10.18 -6.64
CA GLU A 10 9.29 -9.09 -7.49
C GLU A 10 8.19 -8.07 -7.78
N ASN A 11 7.02 -8.55 -8.20
CA ASN A 11 5.87 -7.71 -8.52
C ASN A 11 5.35 -6.99 -7.27
N TYR A 12 5.33 -7.67 -6.12
CA TYR A 12 4.93 -7.08 -4.84
C TYR A 12 5.90 -5.98 -4.40
N ALA A 13 7.21 -6.21 -4.50
CA ALA A 13 8.22 -5.20 -4.13
C ALA A 13 8.14 -3.95 -5.02
N LYS A 14 7.97 -4.13 -6.34
CA LYS A 14 7.74 -3.02 -7.28
C LYS A 14 6.48 -2.24 -6.93
N ALA A 15 5.38 -2.94 -6.60
CA ALA A 15 4.13 -2.32 -6.20
C ALA A 15 4.30 -1.52 -4.90
N VAL A 16 4.94 -2.09 -3.88
CA VAL A 16 5.19 -1.40 -2.59
C VAL A 16 6.00 -0.12 -2.78
N LEU A 17 7.06 -0.13 -3.59
CA LEU A 17 7.85 1.08 -3.85
C LEU A 17 7.03 2.19 -4.52
N ALA A 18 6.24 1.84 -5.53
CA ALA A 18 5.39 2.80 -6.23
C ALA A 18 4.24 3.31 -5.34
N ILE A 19 3.64 2.43 -4.53
CA ILE A 19 2.59 2.80 -3.57
C ILE A 19 3.15 3.75 -2.50
N GLU A 20 4.36 3.52 -2.00
CA GLU A 20 4.97 4.38 -0.97
C GLU A 20 5.16 5.82 -1.48
N GLN A 21 5.57 6.00 -2.74
CA GLN A 21 5.64 7.34 -3.34
C GLN A 21 4.26 8.02 -3.38
N SER A 22 3.21 7.28 -3.78
CA SER A 22 1.84 7.79 -3.76
C SER A 22 1.33 8.09 -2.36
N ARG A 23 1.72 7.28 -1.36
CA ARG A 23 1.34 7.44 0.05
C ARG A 23 1.94 8.72 0.62
N GLN A 24 3.22 9.00 0.33
CA GLN A 24 3.90 10.21 0.80
C GLN A 24 3.29 11.48 0.20
N ALA A 25 2.90 11.44 -1.08
CA ALA A 25 2.19 12.54 -1.72
C ALA A 25 0.83 12.81 -1.06
N ALA A 26 0.01 11.77 -0.89
CA ALA A 26 -1.30 11.89 -0.24
C ALA A 26 -1.18 12.35 1.23
N TYR A 27 -0.22 11.81 1.98
CA TYR A 27 0.07 12.22 3.35
C TYR A 27 0.41 13.70 3.43
N SER A 28 1.30 14.17 2.55
CA SER A 28 1.72 15.57 2.50
C SER A 28 0.56 16.51 2.16
N GLU A 29 -0.29 16.12 1.22
CA GLU A 29 -1.48 16.90 0.83
C GLU A 29 -2.50 16.97 1.97
N ILE A 30 -2.78 15.85 2.64
CA ILE A 30 -3.69 15.82 3.77
C ILE A 30 -3.14 16.67 4.92
N GLN A 31 -1.84 16.57 5.22
CA GLN A 31 -1.22 17.34 6.29
C GLN A 31 -1.33 18.85 6.06
N GLN A 32 -1.19 19.32 4.82
CA GLN A 32 -1.40 20.72 4.45
C GLN A 32 -2.84 21.20 4.65
N ILE A 33 -3.81 20.30 4.49
CA ILE A 33 -5.23 20.60 4.62
C ILE A 33 -5.67 20.68 6.08
N ILE A 34 -5.31 19.69 6.88
CA ILE A 34 -5.78 19.60 8.27
C ILE A 34 -4.98 20.51 9.20
N ASN A 35 -3.78 20.93 8.79
CA ASN A 35 -2.84 21.72 9.60
C ASN A 35 -2.62 21.09 10.99
N GLU A 36 -2.63 19.76 11.04
CA GLU A 36 -2.40 18.95 12.23
C GLU A 36 -1.02 18.29 12.14
N GLU A 37 -0.48 17.90 13.29
CA GLU A 37 0.81 17.22 13.37
C GLU A 37 0.75 15.80 12.78
N GLN A 38 -0.44 15.17 12.75
CA GLN A 38 -0.61 13.79 12.30
C GLN A 38 -1.84 13.64 11.39
N VAL A 39 -1.66 12.93 10.27
CA VAL A 39 -2.76 12.55 9.38
C VAL A 39 -3.59 11.45 10.05
N PRO A 40 -4.94 11.55 10.07
CA PRO A 40 -5.79 10.49 10.58
C PRO A 40 -5.50 9.14 9.92
N ASN A 41 -5.44 8.09 10.73
CA ASN A 41 -5.29 6.73 10.21
C ASN A 41 -6.58 6.31 9.47
N PHE A 42 -6.42 5.78 8.26
CA PHE A 42 -7.48 5.14 7.49
C PHE A 42 -6.94 3.91 6.75
N SER A 43 -7.84 3.04 6.31
CA SER A 43 -7.50 1.84 5.54
C SER A 43 -8.30 1.76 4.25
N CYS A 44 -7.60 1.53 3.14
CA CYS A 44 -8.20 1.30 1.83
C CYS A 44 -9.10 0.06 1.77
N THR A 45 -8.99 -0.85 2.75
CA THR A 45 -9.84 -2.06 2.84
C THR A 45 -10.99 -1.92 3.83
N GLN A 46 -11.09 -0.78 4.54
CA GLN A 46 -12.15 -0.53 5.53
C GLN A 46 -12.86 0.78 5.19
N ALA A 47 -13.92 0.69 4.38
CA ALA A 47 -14.64 1.85 3.86
C ALA A 47 -15.13 2.81 4.97
N ASP A 48 -15.57 2.30 6.12
CA ASP A 48 -16.02 3.11 7.26
C ASP A 48 -14.93 4.06 7.78
N THR A 49 -13.65 3.66 7.72
CA THR A 49 -12.53 4.51 8.13
C THR A 49 -12.33 5.69 7.19
N ILE A 50 -12.64 5.52 5.89
CA ILE A 50 -12.59 6.57 4.89
C ILE A 50 -13.80 7.50 5.04
N TYR A 51 -14.99 6.95 5.28
CA TYR A 51 -16.20 7.74 5.51
C TYR A 51 -16.17 8.57 6.80
N ALA A 52 -15.32 8.22 7.76
CA ALA A 52 -15.10 9.02 8.95
C ALA A 52 -14.22 10.27 8.69
N LEU A 53 -13.53 10.35 7.55
CA LEU A 53 -12.66 11.47 7.22
C LEU A 53 -13.47 12.73 6.82
N PRO A 54 -12.94 13.94 7.12
CA PRO A 54 -13.45 15.19 6.56
C PRO A 54 -13.52 15.12 5.03
N GLY A 55 -14.48 15.81 4.40
CA GLY A 55 -14.76 15.66 2.96
C GLY A 55 -13.55 15.84 2.04
N ASN A 56 -12.78 16.91 2.24
CA ASN A 56 -11.55 17.18 1.47
C ASN A 56 -10.44 16.14 1.72
N VAL A 57 -10.30 15.64 2.94
CA VAL A 57 -9.35 14.57 3.29
C VAL A 57 -9.80 13.23 2.69
N ARG A 58 -11.10 12.98 2.67
CA ARG A 58 -11.71 11.78 2.11
C ARG A 58 -11.44 11.63 0.62
N ASP A 59 -11.56 12.71 -0.14
CA ASP A 59 -11.32 12.67 -1.60
C ASP A 59 -9.87 12.26 -1.89
N ILE A 60 -8.91 12.79 -1.12
CA ILE A 60 -7.49 12.41 -1.25
C ILE A 60 -7.28 10.94 -0.84
N ALA A 61 -7.92 10.50 0.24
CA ALA A 61 -7.84 9.10 0.69
C ALA A 61 -8.40 8.14 -0.37
N VAL A 62 -9.54 8.46 -0.98
CA VAL A 62 -10.14 7.67 -2.08
C VAL A 62 -9.19 7.61 -3.27
N ASN A 63 -8.69 8.76 -3.73
CA ASN A 63 -7.75 8.83 -4.84
C ASN A 63 -6.48 8.01 -4.58
N TYR A 64 -5.93 8.08 -3.36
CA TYR A 64 -4.79 7.25 -2.96
C TYR A 64 -5.11 5.76 -3.02
N CYS A 65 -6.27 5.34 -2.51
CA CYS A 65 -6.67 3.94 -2.51
C CYS A 65 -6.89 3.38 -3.92
N GLU A 66 -7.51 4.17 -4.82
CA GLU A 66 -7.66 3.82 -6.22
C GLU A 66 -6.29 3.72 -6.90
N ARG A 67 -5.39 4.68 -6.66
CA ARG A 67 -4.04 4.66 -7.21
C ARG A 67 -3.24 3.45 -6.74
N ALA A 68 -3.33 3.11 -5.46
CA ALA A 68 -2.65 1.95 -4.90
C ALA A 68 -3.15 0.64 -5.52
N LYS A 69 -4.46 0.53 -5.76
CA LYS A 69 -5.06 -0.58 -6.49
C LYS A 69 -4.52 -0.67 -7.92
N ASP A 70 -4.55 0.42 -8.67
CA ASP A 70 -4.08 0.45 -10.07
C ASP A 70 -2.59 0.08 -10.19
N ILE A 71 -1.77 0.54 -9.24
CA ILE A 71 -0.35 0.20 -9.17
C ILE A 71 -0.19 -1.32 -9.00
N GLY A 72 -0.91 -1.92 -8.06
CA GLY A 72 -0.89 -3.38 -7.85
C GLY A 72 -1.28 -4.14 -9.13
N GLU A 73 -2.37 -3.73 -9.78
CA GLU A 73 -2.86 -4.35 -11.02
C GLU A 73 -1.87 -4.19 -12.18
N THR A 74 -1.22 -3.03 -12.30
CA THR A 74 -0.17 -2.77 -13.31
C THR A 74 1.07 -3.65 -13.11
N GLN A 75 1.36 -4.04 -11.85
CA GLN A 75 2.42 -5.00 -11.53
C GLN A 75 1.96 -6.46 -11.64
N GLY A 76 0.76 -6.73 -12.17
CA GLY A 76 0.25 -8.09 -12.36
C GLY A 76 -0.30 -8.74 -11.08
N LEU A 77 -0.60 -7.94 -10.04
CA LEU A 77 -1.22 -8.42 -8.81
C LEU A 77 -2.69 -8.01 -8.74
N THR A 78 -3.55 -8.94 -8.38
CA THR A 78 -4.89 -8.59 -7.87
C THR A 78 -4.77 -8.00 -6.47
N MET A 79 -5.76 -7.20 -6.04
CA MET A 79 -5.84 -6.73 -4.64
C MET A 79 -5.79 -7.89 -3.64
N THR A 80 -6.43 -9.01 -3.96
CA THR A 80 -6.43 -10.20 -3.09
C THR A 80 -5.03 -10.78 -2.96
N GLN A 81 -4.26 -10.88 -4.05
CA GLN A 81 -2.88 -11.36 -4.00
C GLN A 81 -1.98 -10.41 -3.24
N PHE A 82 -2.06 -9.10 -3.53
CA PHE A 82 -1.28 -8.09 -2.81
C PHE A 82 -1.53 -8.19 -1.30
N ASN A 83 -2.79 -8.16 -0.88
CA ASN A 83 -3.16 -8.24 0.53
C ASN A 83 -2.75 -9.58 1.16
N ALA A 84 -2.87 -10.70 0.44
CA ALA A 84 -2.43 -12.00 0.94
C ALA A 84 -0.92 -12.05 1.18
N ILE A 85 -0.11 -11.46 0.29
CA ILE A 85 1.34 -11.36 0.47
C ILE A 85 1.65 -10.46 1.67
N THR A 86 0.99 -9.30 1.79
CA THR A 86 1.15 -8.38 2.93
C THR A 86 0.87 -9.07 4.26
N VAL A 87 -0.24 -9.78 4.38
CA VAL A 87 -0.62 -10.50 5.61
C VAL A 87 0.34 -11.66 5.88
N THR A 88 0.69 -12.44 4.86
CA THR A 88 1.59 -13.60 5.04
C THR A 88 2.96 -13.16 5.53
N ALA A 89 3.51 -12.06 4.99
CA ALA A 89 4.81 -11.52 5.38
C ALA A 89 4.89 -11.05 6.84
N GLN A 90 3.75 -10.83 7.52
CA GLN A 90 3.74 -10.49 8.95
C GLN A 90 4.12 -11.68 9.84
N SER A 91 3.86 -12.91 9.38
CA SER A 91 4.11 -14.15 10.13
C SER A 91 5.17 -15.06 9.50
N ASP A 92 5.53 -14.83 8.24
CA ASP A 92 6.54 -15.59 7.50
C ASP A 92 7.82 -14.75 7.35
N SER A 93 8.81 -15.02 8.21
CA SER A 93 10.09 -14.30 8.22
C SER A 93 10.94 -14.56 6.98
N GLU A 94 10.78 -15.71 6.31
CA GLU A 94 11.50 -16.02 5.09
C GLU A 94 10.93 -15.22 3.91
N LEU A 95 9.59 -15.15 3.81
CA LEU A 95 8.94 -14.27 2.84
C LEU A 95 9.30 -12.81 3.07
N LEU A 96 9.27 -12.34 4.33
CA LEU A 96 9.64 -10.97 4.66
C LEU A 96 11.08 -10.67 4.22
N LYS A 97 12.02 -11.58 4.47
CA LYS A 97 13.42 -11.43 4.04
C LYS A 97 13.56 -11.37 2.53
N ARG A 98 12.82 -12.21 1.79
CA ARG A 98 12.80 -12.19 0.32
C ARG A 98 12.30 -10.85 -0.22
N ILE A 99 11.21 -10.32 0.34
CA ILE A 99 10.68 -9.00 -0.02
C ILE A 99 11.71 -7.89 0.29
N GLN A 100 12.33 -7.90 1.47
CA GLN A 100 13.34 -6.91 1.84
C GLN A 100 14.56 -6.91 0.91
N ASN A 101 15.07 -8.09 0.56
CA ASN A 101 16.18 -8.21 -0.38
C ASN A 101 15.82 -7.67 -1.76
N GLU A 102 14.59 -7.93 -2.20
CA GLU A 102 14.10 -7.43 -3.49
C GLU A 102 13.91 -5.91 -3.48
N LEU A 103 13.40 -5.34 -2.38
CA LEU A 103 13.30 -3.89 -2.20
C LEU A 103 14.69 -3.21 -2.24
N VAL A 104 15.72 -3.82 -1.66
CA VAL A 104 17.11 -3.32 -1.74
C VAL A 104 17.66 -3.42 -3.17
N ARG A 105 17.33 -4.48 -3.90
CA ARG A 105 17.77 -4.67 -5.30
C ARG A 105 17.20 -3.62 -6.26
N LEU A 106 16.02 -3.08 -5.96
CA LEU A 106 15.32 -2.08 -6.78
C LEU A 106 15.77 -0.63 -6.51
N GLN A 107 16.61 -0.40 -5.49
CA GLN A 107 17.17 0.91 -5.12
C GLN A 107 18.61 1.05 -5.63
#